data_AF-A0A2E5YKT7-F1
#
_entry.id   AF-A0A2E5YKT7-F1
#
_cell.length_a   1.000
_cell.length_b   1.000
_cell.length_c   1.000
_cell.angle_alpha   90.00
_cell.angle_beta   90.00
_cell.angle_gamma   90.00
#
_symmetry.space_group_name_H-M   'P 1'
#
loop_
_entity.id
_entity.type
_entity.pdbx_description
1 polymer ?
#
loop_
_entity_poly.entity_id
_entity_poly.type
_entity_poly.pdbx_seq_one_letter_code
_entity_poly.pdbx_strand_id
1 'polypeptide(L)'
;MFRSLPEERRPRRGRQSGQVRRGHRLGEGSGPSPRRIELMAGPAHPHAMAPPKPARTRAAPPQTPSSWWSSSRMRTYLLFDATGIIYFLIAFLAIRMIRALADGPIAWQQAMRSLENPIYIAFHVLCLVSVIFVAVRFFRLFPKAQPPNLPVPPGPVIHATLYVVWIGITIGLSAILAGAIL
;
A
#
# COMPACT_ATOMS: atom_id res chain seq x y z
N MET A 1 -7.84 5.09 18.98
CA MET A 1 -7.14 6.21 19.67
C MET A 1 -6.18 6.85 18.68
N PHE A 2 -6.70 7.70 17.79
CA PHE A 2 -5.90 8.46 16.81
C PHE A 2 -5.75 9.88 17.34
N ARG A 3 -4.50 10.31 17.54
CA ARG A 3 -4.12 11.64 18.02
C ARG A 3 -4.21 12.61 16.84
N SER A 4 -5.26 13.43 16.81
CA SER A 4 -5.37 14.56 15.88
C SER A 4 -4.29 15.59 16.19
N LEU A 5 -3.56 16.03 15.16
CA LEU A 5 -2.61 17.14 15.27
C LEU A 5 -3.37 18.47 15.13
N PRO A 6 -3.00 19.53 15.88
CA PRO A 6 -3.67 20.81 15.82
C PRO A 6 -3.25 21.61 14.57
N GLU A 7 -4.26 22.16 13.92
CA GLU A 7 -4.18 23.02 12.74
C GLU A 7 -3.70 24.43 13.14
N GLU A 8 -2.46 24.76 12.81
CA GLU A 8 -1.83 26.03 13.18
C GLU A 8 -2.27 27.16 12.23
N ARG A 9 -3.17 28.02 12.73
CA ARG A 9 -3.58 29.29 12.08
C ARG A 9 -2.37 30.23 11.94
N ARG A 10 -2.01 30.57 10.70
CA ARG A 10 -1.05 31.64 10.41
C ARG A 10 -1.72 33.02 10.41
N PRO A 11 -1.08 34.07 10.98
CA PRO A 11 -1.58 35.43 10.90
C PRO A 11 -1.15 36.12 9.60
N ARG A 12 -2.11 36.83 8.99
CA ARG A 12 -1.99 37.65 7.79
C ARG A 12 -1.32 38.98 8.16
N ARG A 13 -0.03 39.18 7.85
CA ARG A 13 0.68 40.44 8.15
C ARG A 13 0.72 41.37 6.94
N GLY A 14 0.16 42.55 7.16
CA GLY A 14 -0.08 43.61 6.18
C GLY A 14 1.18 44.23 5.60
N ARG A 15 0.97 44.75 4.39
CA ARG A 15 1.84 45.56 3.55
C ARG A 15 1.98 46.95 4.19
N GLN A 16 3.20 47.40 4.50
CA GLN A 16 3.48 48.82 4.66
C GLN A 16 4.62 49.24 3.75
N SER A 17 4.29 50.28 3.00
CA SER A 17 5.00 50.93 1.93
C SER A 17 5.67 52.20 2.45
N GLY A 18 6.92 52.42 2.03
CA GLY A 18 7.46 53.73 1.71
C GLY A 18 7.96 54.60 2.87
N GLN A 19 9.27 54.88 2.85
CA GLN A 19 9.71 56.27 2.92
C GLN A 19 11.08 56.45 2.29
N VAL A 20 11.09 57.23 1.22
CA VAL A 20 12.26 57.86 0.60
C VAL A 20 12.41 59.25 1.23
N ARG A 21 13.61 59.64 1.65
CA ARG A 21 13.98 61.06 1.72
C ARG A 21 15.47 61.28 1.46
N ARG A 22 15.75 62.01 0.37
CA ARG A 22 16.94 62.85 0.10
C ARG A 22 17.13 63.86 1.26
N GLY A 23 18.29 64.45 1.53
CA GLY A 23 19.62 64.42 0.94
C GLY A 23 20.52 65.52 1.58
N HIS A 24 21.78 65.56 1.13
CA HIS A 24 22.73 66.69 1.08
C HIS A 24 23.33 67.31 2.36
N ARG A 25 24.67 67.21 2.51
CA ARG A 25 25.60 68.37 2.44
C ARG A 25 27.09 67.96 2.38
N LEU A 26 27.84 68.80 1.67
CA LEU A 26 29.28 68.76 1.38
C LEU A 26 30.12 69.30 2.54
N GLY A 27 31.40 68.90 2.58
CA GLY A 27 32.47 69.41 3.45
C GLY A 27 33.55 68.33 3.60
N GLU A 28 34.55 68.27 2.71
CA GLU A 28 35.81 69.03 2.79
C GLU A 28 36.73 68.52 3.90
N GLY A 29 37.92 68.04 3.52
CA GLY A 29 39.07 67.96 4.44
C GLY A 29 39.73 66.59 4.63
N SER A 30 41.02 66.55 4.28
CA SER A 30 42.11 65.74 4.85
C SER A 30 42.27 64.28 4.42
N GLY A 31 43.50 63.96 4.00
CA GLY A 31 43.96 62.69 3.45
C GLY A 31 43.91 61.50 4.43
N PRO A 32 44.23 60.28 3.93
CA PRO A 32 44.03 59.06 4.69
C PRO A 32 45.02 58.98 5.87
N SER A 33 44.50 59.15 7.07
CA SER A 33 45.19 58.81 8.32
C SER A 33 45.55 57.30 8.34
N PRO A 34 46.78 56.90 8.72
CA PRO A 34 47.24 55.51 8.67
C PRO A 34 46.51 54.56 9.64
N ARG A 35 45.63 55.07 10.51
CA ARG A 35 44.78 54.27 11.41
C ARG A 35 43.49 53.72 10.76
N ARG A 36 43.26 53.91 9.46
CA ARG A 36 42.03 53.44 8.78
C ARG A 36 42.18 52.09 8.07
N ILE A 37 43.30 51.39 8.24
CA ILE A 37 43.44 50.02 7.71
C ILE A 37 43.11 48.97 8.78
N GLU A 38 43.21 49.33 10.06
CA GLU A 38 43.07 48.37 11.18
C GLU A 38 41.62 48.13 11.64
N LEU A 39 40.63 48.82 11.05
CA LEU A 39 39.23 48.77 11.48
C LEU A 39 38.31 47.93 10.58
N MET A 40 38.87 47.07 9.72
CA MET A 40 38.10 46.30 8.73
C MET A 40 38.02 44.80 9.00
N ALA A 41 38.62 44.30 10.09
CA ALA A 41 38.58 42.88 10.46
C ALA A 41 37.92 42.67 11.84
N GLY A 42 36.75 43.28 12.05
CA GLY A 42 35.86 42.86 13.14
C GLY A 42 35.38 41.42 12.90
N PRO A 43 35.10 40.62 13.95
CA PRO A 43 34.60 39.25 13.80
C PRO A 43 33.41 39.23 12.85
N ALA A 44 33.46 38.40 11.81
CA ALA A 44 32.37 38.27 10.85
C ALA A 44 31.06 38.01 11.62
N HIS A 45 30.10 38.92 11.49
CA HIS A 45 28.82 38.79 12.20
C HIS A 45 28.21 37.44 11.80
N PRO A 46 27.85 36.55 12.73
CA PRO A 46 27.45 35.16 12.43
C PRO A 46 26.21 35.05 11.54
N HIS A 47 25.48 36.15 11.36
CA HIS A 47 24.30 36.25 10.50
C HIS A 47 24.54 36.99 9.18
N ALA A 48 25.76 37.49 8.91
CA ALA A 48 26.09 38.16 7.66
C ALA A 48 26.06 37.22 6.44
N MET A 49 26.26 35.91 6.68
CA MET A 49 26.19 34.84 5.67
C MET A 49 24.84 34.12 5.64
N ALA A 50 23.86 34.51 6.47
CA ALA A 50 22.57 33.86 6.47
C ALA A 50 21.77 34.29 5.20
N PRO A 51 21.29 33.34 4.38
CA PRO A 51 20.52 33.70 3.20
C PRO A 51 19.23 34.44 3.62
N PRO A 52 18.85 35.53 2.92
CA PRO A 52 17.72 36.38 3.31
C PRO A 52 16.36 35.65 3.33
N LYS A 53 16.28 34.46 2.73
CA LYS A 53 15.17 33.51 2.88
C LYS A 53 15.75 32.09 2.93
N PRO A 54 15.36 31.26 3.91
CA PRO A 54 15.73 29.85 3.89
C PRO A 54 15.16 29.22 2.61
N ALA A 55 16.04 28.66 1.78
CA ALA A 55 15.63 27.96 0.58
C ALA A 55 14.67 26.83 0.97
N ARG A 56 13.55 26.73 0.25
CA ARG A 56 12.56 25.69 0.48
C ARG A 56 13.13 24.38 -0.06
N THR A 57 13.79 23.59 0.79
CA THR A 57 14.36 22.29 0.38
C THR A 57 13.24 21.44 -0.18
N ARG A 58 13.23 21.21 -1.50
CA ARG A 58 12.32 20.26 -2.12
C ARG A 58 12.75 18.88 -1.62
N ALA A 59 11.93 18.24 -0.80
CA ALA A 59 12.16 16.85 -0.43
C ALA A 59 12.28 16.02 -1.72
N ALA A 60 13.34 15.22 -1.83
CA ALA A 60 13.52 14.31 -2.96
C ALA A 60 12.29 13.38 -3.06
N PRO A 61 11.87 13.00 -4.29
CA PRO A 61 10.78 12.05 -4.43
C PRO A 61 11.18 10.73 -3.76
N PRO A 62 10.24 10.06 -3.08
CA PRO A 62 10.51 8.77 -2.45
C PRO A 62 10.94 7.76 -3.52
N GLN A 63 12.09 7.12 -3.29
CA GLN A 63 12.59 6.04 -4.14
C GLN A 63 12.28 4.70 -3.48
N THR A 64 11.79 3.73 -4.25
CA THR A 64 11.61 2.37 -3.77
C THR A 64 12.94 1.62 -3.81
N PRO A 65 13.40 1.04 -2.68
CA PRO A 65 14.64 0.26 -2.69
C PRO A 65 14.46 -1.01 -3.54
N SER A 66 15.53 -1.49 -4.18
CA SER A 66 15.51 -2.73 -4.98
C SER A 66 15.04 -3.97 -4.18
N SER A 67 15.19 -3.92 -2.86
CA SER A 67 14.76 -4.95 -1.91
C SER A 67 13.34 -4.74 -1.35
N TRP A 68 12.50 -3.91 -1.97
CA TRP A 68 11.14 -3.62 -1.49
C TRP A 68 10.28 -4.86 -1.22
N TRP A 69 10.47 -5.92 -2.02
CA TRP A 69 9.76 -7.19 -1.93
C TRP A 69 10.24 -8.10 -0.79
N SER A 70 11.40 -7.81 -0.19
CA SER A 70 12.04 -8.68 0.79
C SER A 70 11.35 -8.69 2.16
N SER A 71 10.58 -7.65 2.48
CA SER A 71 9.88 -7.57 3.75
C SER A 71 8.84 -8.69 3.88
N SER A 72 8.72 -9.29 5.06
CA SER A 72 7.80 -10.40 5.32
C SER A 72 6.36 -10.07 4.89
N ARG A 73 5.89 -8.85 5.21
CA ARG A 73 4.57 -8.37 4.80
C ARG A 73 4.40 -8.34 3.27
N MET A 74 5.41 -7.88 2.54
CA MET A 74 5.36 -7.82 1.08
C MET A 74 5.43 -9.21 0.46
N ARG A 75 6.25 -10.11 1.00
CA ARG A 75 6.29 -11.52 0.56
C ARG A 75 4.93 -12.19 0.73
N THR A 76 4.25 -12.01 1.87
CA THR A 76 2.90 -12.57 2.05
C THR A 76 1.88 -11.96 1.08
N TYR A 77 2.02 -10.67 0.75
CA TYR A 77 1.17 -10.02 -0.25
C TYR A 77 1.43 -10.60 -1.65
N LEU A 78 2.69 -10.74 -2.06
CA LEU A 78 3.05 -11.35 -3.33
C LEU A 78 2.64 -12.82 -3.41
N LEU A 79 2.74 -13.57 -2.31
CA LEU A 79 2.26 -14.95 -2.23
C LEU A 79 0.74 -15.03 -2.41
N PHE A 80 0.00 -14.11 -1.80
CA PHE A 80 -1.45 -13.99 -2.01
C PHE A 80 -1.78 -13.71 -3.47
N ASP A 81 -1.08 -12.80 -4.11
CA ASP A 81 -1.26 -12.48 -5.53
C ASP A 81 -0.89 -13.67 -6.44
N ALA A 82 0.19 -14.37 -6.11
CA ALA A 82 0.66 -15.54 -6.85
C ALA A 82 -0.36 -16.70 -6.87
N THR A 83 -1.26 -16.80 -5.87
CA THR A 83 -2.37 -17.79 -5.92
C THR A 83 -3.30 -17.59 -7.12
N GLY A 84 -3.35 -16.38 -7.70
CA GLY A 84 -4.08 -16.11 -8.93
C GLY A 84 -3.61 -16.97 -10.11
N ILE A 85 -2.32 -17.30 -10.18
CA ILE A 85 -1.78 -18.20 -11.21
C ILE A 85 -2.35 -19.61 -11.03
N ILE A 86 -2.47 -20.07 -9.78
CA ILE A 86 -3.03 -21.38 -9.46
C ILE A 86 -4.52 -21.44 -9.86
N TYR A 87 -5.27 -20.38 -9.57
CA TYR A 87 -6.67 -20.25 -10.00
C TYR A 87 -6.85 -20.18 -11.51
N PHE A 88 -5.92 -19.53 -12.19
CA PHE A 88 -5.90 -19.52 -13.65
C PHE A 88 -5.71 -20.94 -14.20
N LEU A 89 -4.73 -21.69 -13.67
CA LEU A 89 -4.46 -23.07 -14.10
C LEU A 89 -5.63 -24.03 -13.82
N ILE A 90 -6.25 -23.97 -12.64
CA ILE A 90 -7.41 -24.82 -12.34
C ILE A 90 -8.61 -24.47 -13.22
N ALA A 91 -8.77 -23.20 -13.64
CA ALA A 91 -9.81 -22.81 -14.59
C ALA A 91 -9.61 -23.45 -15.97
N PHE A 92 -8.37 -23.50 -16.50
CA PHE A 92 -8.10 -24.25 -17.74
C PHE A 92 -8.39 -25.74 -17.59
N LEU A 93 -8.03 -26.33 -16.44
CA LEU A 93 -8.34 -27.72 -16.17
C LEU A 93 -9.86 -27.94 -16.17
N ALA A 94 -10.64 -27.06 -15.53
CA ALA A 94 -12.09 -27.13 -15.51
C ALA A 94 -12.70 -27.03 -16.92
N ILE A 95 -12.22 -26.10 -17.75
CA ILE A 95 -12.65 -25.98 -19.16
C ILE A 95 -12.36 -27.27 -19.94
N ARG A 96 -11.19 -27.87 -19.74
CA ARG A 96 -10.83 -29.15 -20.36
C ARG A 96 -11.78 -30.28 -19.93
N MET A 97 -12.15 -30.33 -18.64
CA MET A 97 -13.08 -31.33 -18.12
C MET A 97 -14.50 -31.15 -18.68
N ILE A 98 -14.97 -29.90 -18.78
CA ILE A 98 -16.28 -29.57 -19.41
C ILE A 98 -16.30 -30.01 -20.88
N ARG A 99 -15.22 -29.77 -21.62
CA ARG A 99 -15.10 -30.23 -23.00
C ARG A 99 -15.14 -31.75 -23.10
N ALA A 100 -14.37 -32.45 -22.27
CA ALA A 100 -14.40 -33.93 -22.25
C ALA A 100 -15.78 -34.49 -21.89
N LEU A 101 -16.54 -33.79 -21.04
CA LEU A 101 -17.92 -34.15 -20.73
C LEU A 101 -18.84 -33.99 -21.95
N ALA A 102 -18.67 -32.92 -22.73
CA ALA A 102 -19.42 -32.68 -23.96
C ALA A 102 -19.09 -33.68 -25.09
N ASP A 103 -17.84 -34.12 -25.16
CA ASP A 103 -17.36 -35.08 -26.17
C ASP A 103 -17.84 -36.54 -25.90
N GLY A 104 -18.51 -36.79 -24.78
CA GLY A 104 -19.19 -38.05 -24.47
C GLY A 104 -18.48 -38.93 -23.44
N PRO A 105 -19.07 -40.09 -23.11
CA PRO A 105 -18.70 -40.89 -21.94
C PRO A 105 -17.27 -41.45 -22.01
N ILE A 106 -16.78 -41.81 -23.20
CA ILE A 106 -15.42 -42.33 -23.38
C ILE A 106 -14.38 -41.24 -23.11
N ALA A 107 -14.58 -40.04 -23.68
CA ALA A 107 -13.70 -38.89 -23.47
C ALA A 107 -13.69 -38.45 -21.99
N TRP A 108 -14.86 -38.43 -21.35
CA TRP A 108 -14.99 -38.17 -19.92
C TRP A 108 -14.19 -39.16 -19.07
N GLN A 109 -14.33 -40.46 -19.30
CA GLN A 109 -13.61 -41.49 -18.55
C GLN A 109 -12.09 -41.38 -18.73
N GLN A 110 -11.62 -41.11 -19.96
CA GLN A 110 -10.19 -40.87 -20.21
C GLN A 110 -9.68 -39.62 -19.48
N ALA A 111 -10.46 -38.54 -19.49
CA ALA A 111 -10.12 -37.33 -18.77
C ALA A 111 -10.08 -37.57 -17.25
N MET A 112 -11.02 -38.32 -16.68
CA MET A 112 -11.01 -38.70 -15.26
C MET A 112 -9.78 -39.52 -14.90
N ARG A 113 -9.43 -40.54 -15.69
CA ARG A 113 -8.20 -41.33 -15.48
C ARG A 113 -6.94 -40.47 -15.50
N SER A 114 -6.90 -39.42 -16.33
CA SER A 114 -5.77 -38.49 -16.35
C SER A 114 -5.57 -37.76 -15.01
N LEU A 115 -6.65 -37.50 -14.26
CA LEU A 115 -6.60 -36.82 -12.97
C LEU A 115 -6.05 -37.69 -11.83
N GLU A 116 -6.01 -39.01 -12.01
CA GLU A 116 -5.41 -39.95 -11.05
C GLU A 116 -3.88 -39.85 -11.01
N ASN A 117 -3.26 -39.16 -11.98
CA ASN A 117 -1.81 -38.96 -11.98
C ASN A 117 -1.37 -38.17 -10.73
N PRO A 118 -0.30 -38.59 -10.04
CA PRO A 118 0.16 -37.96 -8.79
C PRO A 118 0.48 -36.46 -8.94
N ILE A 119 0.87 -36.00 -10.13
CA ILE A 119 1.11 -34.58 -10.41
C ILE A 119 -0.19 -33.78 -10.30
N TYR A 120 -1.30 -34.28 -10.84
CA TYR A 120 -2.59 -33.63 -10.68
C TYR A 120 -3.04 -33.67 -9.22
N ILE A 121 -2.86 -34.78 -8.51
CA ILE A 121 -3.20 -34.87 -7.09
C ILE A 121 -2.44 -33.81 -6.28
N ALA A 122 -1.13 -33.71 -6.45
CA ALA A 122 -0.31 -32.69 -5.81
C ALA A 122 -0.76 -31.26 -6.17
N PHE A 123 -1.10 -31.03 -7.44
CA PHE A 123 -1.66 -29.75 -7.90
C PHE A 123 -3.00 -29.41 -7.23
N HIS A 124 -3.91 -30.37 -7.07
CA HIS A 124 -5.19 -30.15 -6.38
C HIS A 124 -5.01 -29.90 -4.88
N VAL A 125 -4.06 -30.57 -4.24
CA VAL A 125 -3.68 -30.27 -2.84
C VAL A 125 -3.15 -28.84 -2.73
N LEU A 126 -2.28 -28.42 -3.65
CA LEU A 126 -1.80 -27.05 -3.72
C LEU A 126 -2.94 -26.04 -3.96
N CYS A 127 -3.90 -26.38 -4.83
CA CYS A 127 -5.11 -25.58 -5.03
C CYS A 127 -5.91 -25.43 -3.74
N LEU A 128 -6.14 -26.54 -3.02
CA LEU A 128 -6.87 -26.54 -1.75
C LEU A 128 -6.20 -25.64 -0.71
N VAL A 129 -4.88 -25.80 -0.53
CA VAL A 129 -4.10 -24.94 0.38
C VAL A 129 -4.20 -23.46 -0.03
N SER A 130 -4.15 -23.17 -1.33
CA SER A 130 -4.26 -21.81 -1.86
C SER A 130 -5.63 -21.19 -1.59
N VAL A 131 -6.72 -21.95 -1.81
CA VAL A 131 -8.08 -21.51 -1.50
C VAL A 131 -8.25 -21.19 -0.03
N ILE A 132 -7.76 -22.06 0.87
CA ILE A 132 -7.83 -21.84 2.32
C ILE A 132 -7.02 -20.58 2.69
N PHE A 133 -5.80 -20.45 2.17
CA PHE A 133 -4.94 -19.29 2.42
C PHE A 133 -5.60 -17.98 1.98
N VAL A 134 -6.18 -17.95 0.78
CA VAL A 134 -6.91 -16.80 0.25
C VAL A 134 -8.15 -16.49 1.06
N ALA A 135 -8.99 -17.50 1.37
CA ALA A 135 -10.22 -17.33 2.12
C ALA A 135 -9.97 -16.71 3.51
N VAL A 136 -9.03 -17.29 4.28
CA VAL A 136 -8.67 -16.79 5.63
C VAL A 136 -8.18 -15.34 5.58
N ARG A 137 -7.38 -14.98 4.55
CA ARG A 137 -6.89 -13.61 4.39
C ARG A 137 -8.00 -12.66 3.94
N PHE A 138 -8.84 -13.09 3.02
CA PHE A 138 -9.94 -12.31 2.48
C PHE A 138 -10.97 -11.99 3.56
N PHE A 139 -11.29 -12.95 4.45
CA PHE A 139 -12.18 -12.72 5.58
C PHE A 139 -11.69 -11.61 6.52
N ARG A 140 -10.37 -11.45 6.69
CA ARG A 140 -9.77 -10.35 7.47
C ARG A 140 -9.96 -8.96 6.86
N LEU A 141 -10.33 -8.87 5.58
CA LEU A 141 -10.55 -7.62 4.87
C LEU A 141 -12.00 -7.11 5.01
N PHE A 142 -12.97 -7.99 5.20
CA PHE A 142 -14.40 -7.63 5.26
C PHE A 142 -14.75 -6.56 6.29
N PRO A 143 -14.29 -6.65 7.56
CA PRO A 143 -14.60 -5.59 8.53
C PRO A 143 -14.01 -4.23 8.16
N LYS A 144 -12.92 -4.21 7.38
CA LYS A 144 -12.23 -2.98 6.96
C LYS A 144 -12.86 -2.34 5.73
N ALA A 145 -13.60 -3.11 4.94
CA ALA A 145 -14.29 -2.63 3.74
C ALA A 145 -15.70 -2.09 4.04
N GLN A 146 -16.11 -2.09 5.31
CA GLN A 146 -17.43 -1.60 5.70
C GLN A 146 -17.51 -0.07 5.56
N PRO A 147 -18.61 0.47 5.01
CA PRO A 147 -18.78 1.91 4.88
C PRO A 147 -18.92 2.55 6.27
N PRO A 148 -18.32 3.73 6.51
CA PRO A 148 -18.31 4.37 7.82
C PRO A 148 -19.69 4.87 8.27
N ASN A 149 -20.65 5.00 7.35
CA ASN A 149 -21.94 5.65 7.59
C ASN A 149 -23.10 4.66 7.85
N LEU A 150 -22.83 3.35 7.90
CA LEU A 150 -23.85 2.33 8.16
C LEU A 150 -23.62 1.67 9.52
N PRO A 151 -24.69 1.22 10.20
CA PRO A 151 -24.56 0.40 11.40
C PRO A 151 -23.94 -0.94 10.98
N VAL A 152 -22.67 -1.15 11.35
CA VAL A 152 -21.91 -2.35 11.01
C VAL A 152 -21.75 -3.24 12.24
N PRO A 153 -21.97 -4.56 12.12
CA PRO A 153 -21.73 -5.48 13.23
C PRO A 153 -20.26 -5.44 13.69
N PRO A 154 -19.97 -5.80 14.95
CA PRO A 154 -18.60 -5.90 15.43
C PRO A 154 -17.76 -6.87 14.56
N GLY A 155 -16.49 -6.53 14.35
CA GLY A 155 -15.56 -7.34 13.53
C GLY A 155 -15.54 -8.84 13.86
N PRO A 156 -15.53 -9.26 15.14
CA PRO A 156 -15.60 -10.69 15.49
C PRO A 156 -16.88 -11.39 15.02
N VAL A 157 -18.03 -10.69 15.05
CA VAL A 157 -19.31 -11.23 14.57
C VAL A 157 -19.24 -11.45 13.06
N ILE A 158 -18.72 -10.48 12.31
CA ILE A 158 -18.51 -10.61 10.86
C ILE A 158 -17.63 -11.83 10.55
N HIS A 159 -16.51 -12.00 11.26
CA HIS A 159 -15.63 -13.15 11.06
C HIS A 159 -16.31 -14.48 11.38
N ALA A 160 -16.99 -14.58 12.53
CA ALA A 160 -17.68 -15.80 12.92
C ALA A 160 -18.72 -16.20 11.88
N THR A 161 -19.56 -15.26 11.43
CA THR A 161 -20.56 -15.49 10.39
C THR A 161 -19.93 -15.96 9.08
N LEU A 162 -18.85 -15.33 8.63
CA LEU A 162 -18.16 -15.73 7.40
C LEU A 162 -17.63 -17.17 7.47
N TYR A 163 -17.01 -17.57 8.59
CA TYR A 163 -16.54 -18.94 8.75
C TYR A 163 -17.68 -19.96 8.85
N VAL A 164 -18.74 -19.64 9.58
CA VAL A 164 -19.92 -20.53 9.69
C VAL A 164 -20.56 -20.75 8.32
N VAL A 165 -20.79 -19.68 7.56
CA VAL A 165 -21.36 -19.78 6.20
C VAL A 165 -20.44 -20.56 5.28
N TRP A 166 -19.13 -20.27 5.28
CA TRP A 166 -18.17 -20.95 4.43
C TRP A 166 -18.09 -22.45 4.73
N ILE A 167 -17.92 -22.83 6.00
CA ILE A 167 -17.87 -24.24 6.43
C ILE A 167 -19.19 -24.93 6.10
N GLY A 168 -20.33 -24.29 6.37
CA GLY A 168 -21.66 -24.83 6.05
C GLY A 168 -21.84 -25.12 4.57
N ILE A 169 -21.49 -24.17 3.69
CA ILE A 169 -21.55 -24.36 2.24
C ILE A 169 -20.60 -25.48 1.80
N THR A 170 -19.35 -25.50 2.31
CA THR A 170 -18.38 -26.55 1.96
C THR A 170 -18.89 -27.93 2.35
N ILE A 171 -19.38 -28.11 3.59
CA ILE A 171 -19.93 -29.40 4.06
C ILE A 171 -21.14 -29.79 3.21
N GLY A 172 -22.07 -28.86 2.96
CA GLY A 172 -23.27 -29.13 2.16
C GLY A 172 -22.93 -29.58 0.74
N LEU A 173 -22.06 -28.85 0.04
CA LEU A 173 -21.64 -29.21 -1.32
C LEU A 173 -20.87 -30.53 -1.34
N SER A 174 -19.97 -30.77 -0.37
CA SER A 174 -19.26 -32.05 -0.26
C SER A 174 -20.21 -33.22 -0.03
N ALA A 175 -21.24 -33.07 0.80
CA ALA A 175 -22.22 -34.12 1.05
C ALA A 175 -23.09 -34.42 -0.18
N ILE A 176 -23.47 -33.39 -0.94
CA ILE A 176 -24.17 -33.56 -2.24
C ILE A 176 -23.28 -34.32 -3.23
N LEU A 177 -22.02 -33.89 -3.40
CA LEU A 177 -21.09 -34.53 -4.34
C LEU A 177 -20.71 -35.96 -3.93
N ALA A 178 -20.75 -36.27 -2.63
CA ALA A 178 -20.55 -37.63 -2.11
C ALA A 178 -21.79 -38.53 -2.26
N GLY A 179 -22.93 -38.00 -2.73
CA GLY A 179 -24.19 -38.74 -2.83
C GLY A 179 -24.86 -39.03 -1.49
N ALA A 180 -24.50 -38.32 -0.42
CA ALA A 180 -25.08 -38.55 0.91
C ALA A 180 -26.48 -37.90 1.08
N ILE A 181 -26.84 -36.97 0.20
CA ILE A 181 -28.08 -36.16 0.26
C ILE A 181 -28.88 -36.26 -1.06
N LEU A 182 -28.49 -37.14 -1.99
CA LEU A 182 -29.17 -37.39 -3.26
C LEU A 182 -29.83 -38.77 -3.31
#